data_AF-A0A954KXG8-F1
#
_entry.id   AF-A0A954KXG8-F1
#
_cell.length_a   1.000
_cell.length_b   1.000
_cell.length_c   1.000
_cell.angle_alpha   90.00
_cell.angle_beta   90.00
_cell.angle_gamma   90.00
#
_symmetry.space_group_name_H-M   'P 1'
#
loop_
_entity.id
_entity.type
_entity.pdbx_description
1 polymer ?
#
loop_
_entity_poly.entity_id
_entity_poly.type
_entity_poly.pdbx_seq_one_letter_code
_entity_poly.pdbx_strand_id
1 'polypeptide(L)'
;MWTLARWQLRQVNYLNWVMVVCVIGWSLFTSEPISFMHGATMASAIFVHAALIVLILGSSSTSGAGFIYSQGFSRDQIWWSQALALLMSAAMPCVAFLLTVGTGLRGIIQGAFENPWFPLLGSSELSELKWMLLAY
;
A
#
# COMPACT_ATOMS: atom_id res chain seq x y z
N MET A 1 -9.46 -21.35 0.44
CA MET A 1 -8.38 -20.35 0.54
C MET A 1 -8.82 -18.96 0.08
N TRP A 2 -9.21 -18.79 -1.20
CA TRP A 2 -9.59 -17.47 -1.75
C TRP A 2 -10.74 -16.76 -1.00
N THR A 3 -11.77 -17.50 -0.59
CA THR A 3 -12.91 -16.97 0.18
C THR A 3 -12.47 -16.37 1.51
N LEU A 4 -11.52 -17.03 2.20
CA LEU A 4 -10.98 -16.55 3.47
C LEU A 4 -10.14 -15.29 3.26
N ALA A 5 -9.26 -15.29 2.26
CA ALA A 5 -8.46 -14.13 1.90
C ALA A 5 -9.34 -12.90 1.58
N ARG A 6 -10.43 -13.09 0.82
CA ARG A 6 -11.42 -12.03 0.57
C ARG A 6 -12.09 -11.54 1.85
N TRP A 7 -12.42 -12.43 2.77
CA TRP A 7 -13.01 -12.06 4.05
C TRP A 7 -12.04 -11.22 4.91
N GLN A 8 -10.77 -11.62 4.99
CA GLN A 8 -9.73 -10.85 5.67
C GLN A 8 -9.51 -9.48 5.01
N LEU A 9 -9.38 -9.46 3.67
CA LEU A 9 -9.22 -8.22 2.90
C LEU A 9 -10.36 -7.24 3.08
N ARG A 10 -11.61 -7.73 3.23
CA ARG A 10 -12.78 -6.87 3.45
C ARG A 10 -12.63 -6.02 4.73
N GLN A 11 -11.98 -6.55 5.77
CA GLN A 11 -11.80 -5.83 7.03
C GLN A 11 -10.84 -4.65 6.90
N VAL A 12 -9.82 -4.80 6.06
CA VAL A 12 -8.78 -3.79 5.82
C VAL A 12 -9.04 -2.97 4.55
N ASN A 13 -10.10 -3.26 3.82
CA ASN A 13 -10.39 -2.65 2.52
C ASN A 13 -10.49 -1.13 2.61
N TYR A 14 -11.21 -0.60 3.61
CA TYR A 14 -11.34 0.84 3.81
C TYR A 14 -9.96 1.48 4.07
N LEU A 15 -9.16 0.89 4.95
CA LEU A 15 -7.80 1.35 5.25
C LEU A 15 -6.90 1.33 4.00
N ASN A 16 -6.99 0.28 3.18
CA ASN A 16 -6.25 0.17 1.93
C ASN A 16 -6.64 1.24 0.93
N TRP A 17 -7.94 1.51 0.76
CA TRP A 17 -8.40 2.57 -0.14
C TRP A 17 -7.97 3.96 0.32
N VAL A 18 -8.09 4.26 1.62
CA VAL A 18 -7.60 5.51 2.19
C VAL A 18 -6.11 5.66 1.90
N MET A 19 -5.32 4.62 2.15
CA MET A 19 -3.89 4.70 1.91
C MET A 19 -3.55 4.85 0.42
N VAL A 20 -4.25 4.16 -0.48
CA VAL A 20 -4.08 4.33 -1.93
C VAL A 20 -4.35 5.77 -2.36
N VAL A 21 -5.44 6.38 -1.88
CA VAL A 21 -5.76 7.79 -2.19
C VAL A 21 -4.69 8.73 -1.63
N CYS A 22 -4.23 8.50 -0.41
CA CYS A 22 -3.15 9.28 0.19
C CYS A 22 -1.84 9.16 -0.60
N VAL A 23 -1.46 7.95 -1.03
CA VAL A 23 -0.27 7.71 -1.86
C VAL A 23 -0.38 8.45 -3.18
N ILE A 24 -1.52 8.33 -3.87
CA ILE A 24 -1.74 8.98 -5.17
C ILE A 24 -1.67 10.50 -5.01
N GLY A 25 -2.37 11.06 -4.03
CA GLY A 25 -2.32 12.51 -3.77
C GLY A 25 -0.89 12.96 -3.47
N TRP A 26 -0.22 12.28 -2.54
CA TRP A 26 1.16 12.61 -2.19
C TRP A 26 2.11 12.50 -3.39
N SER A 27 2.01 11.43 -4.19
CA SER A 27 2.88 11.21 -5.34
C SER A 27 2.60 12.19 -6.48
N LEU A 28 1.39 12.73 -6.63
CA LEU A 28 1.13 13.72 -7.68
C LEU A 28 1.56 15.13 -7.27
N PHE A 29 1.36 15.49 -6.00
CA PHE A 29 1.55 16.88 -5.53
C PHE A 29 2.89 17.14 -4.83
N THR A 30 3.67 16.11 -4.50
CA THR A 30 5.01 16.31 -3.93
C THR A 30 5.95 16.90 -4.97
N SER A 31 6.37 18.14 -4.74
CA SER A 31 7.22 18.91 -5.65
C SER A 31 8.67 18.41 -5.71
N GLU A 32 9.13 17.74 -4.66
CA GLU A 32 10.50 17.25 -4.53
C GLU A 32 10.71 15.93 -5.30
N PRO A 33 11.94 15.67 -5.81
CA PRO A 33 12.31 14.37 -6.36
C PRO A 33 12.09 13.26 -5.34
N ILE A 34 11.38 12.20 -5.72
CA ILE A 34 11.15 11.08 -4.82
C ILE A 34 12.45 10.28 -4.72
N SER A 35 13.08 10.31 -3.54
CA SER A 35 14.11 9.35 -3.18
C SER A 35 13.64 8.49 -2.01
N PHE A 36 13.89 7.19 -2.10
CA PHE A 36 13.46 6.22 -1.09
C PHE A 36 14.04 6.52 0.29
N MET A 37 15.23 7.13 0.33
CA MET A 37 15.97 7.47 1.56
C MET A 37 15.52 8.79 2.22
N HIS A 38 14.99 9.76 1.47
CA HIS A 38 14.67 11.09 2.03
C HIS A 38 13.17 11.33 2.24
N GLY A 39 12.31 10.42 1.77
CA GLY A 39 10.86 10.48 1.97
C GLY A 39 10.41 10.04 3.36
N ALA A 40 10.88 10.68 4.44
CA ALA A 40 10.51 10.35 5.81
C ALA A 40 8.98 10.26 6.01
N THR A 41 8.24 11.14 5.33
CA THR A 41 6.77 11.15 5.33
C THR A 41 6.18 9.87 4.74
N MET A 42 6.66 9.44 3.56
CA MET A 42 6.16 8.23 2.90
C MET A 42 6.53 6.96 3.68
N ALA A 43 7.76 6.90 4.20
CA ALA A 43 8.19 5.81 5.07
C ALA A 43 7.30 5.73 6.33
N SER A 44 7.04 6.86 6.99
CA SER A 44 6.17 6.89 8.18
C SER A 44 4.74 6.47 7.87
N ALA A 45 4.17 6.90 6.74
CA ALA A 45 2.84 6.51 6.31
C ALA A 45 2.73 5.01 6.04
N ILE A 46 3.75 4.42 5.40
CA ILE A 46 3.87 2.97 5.19
C ILE A 46 3.91 2.23 6.53
N PHE A 47 4.76 2.68 7.48
CA PHE A 47 4.84 2.05 8.80
C PHE A 47 3.52 2.11 9.56
N VAL A 48 2.85 3.27 9.55
CA VAL A 48 1.53 3.44 10.19
C VAL A 48 0.49 2.53 9.52
N HIS A 49 0.45 2.46 8.19
CA HIS A 49 -0.47 1.59 7.46
C HIS A 49 -0.24 0.11 7.78
N ALA A 50 1.01 -0.34 7.78
CA ALA A 50 1.37 -1.71 8.14
C ALA A 50 0.99 -2.03 9.60
N ALA A 51 1.27 -1.13 10.54
CA ALA A 51 0.90 -1.29 11.94
C ALA A 51 -0.63 -1.40 12.11
N LEU A 52 -1.40 -0.56 11.42
CA LEU A 52 -2.87 -0.60 11.46
C LEU A 52 -3.43 -1.90 10.86
N ILE A 53 -2.86 -2.42 9.77
CA ILE A 53 -3.27 -3.72 9.21
C ILE A 53 -3.03 -4.84 10.23
N VAL A 54 -1.84 -4.87 10.84
CA VAL A 54 -1.50 -5.88 11.85
C VAL A 54 -2.43 -5.77 13.05
N LEU A 55 -2.76 -4.56 13.49
CA LEU A 55 -3.71 -4.34 14.57
C LEU A 55 -5.10 -4.85 14.20
N ILE A 56 -5.63 -4.55 13.01
CA ILE A 56 -6.97 -4.96 12.58
C ILE A 56 -7.05 -6.48 12.40
N LEU A 57 -6.10 -7.07 11.67
CA LEU A 57 -6.10 -8.51 11.40
C LEU A 57 -5.71 -9.34 12.64
N GLY A 58 -4.89 -8.77 13.52
CA GLY A 58 -4.46 -9.36 14.79
C GLY A 58 -5.50 -9.19 15.91
N SER A 59 -6.32 -8.13 15.87
CA SER A 59 -7.46 -7.95 16.78
C SER A 59 -8.67 -8.74 16.31
N SER A 60 -8.51 -10.04 16.06
CA SER A 60 -9.65 -10.90 15.76
C SER A 60 -10.59 -10.89 16.98
N SER A 61 -11.74 -10.24 16.87
CA SER A 61 -12.81 -10.40 17.85
C SER A 61 -13.09 -11.90 18.02
N THR A 62 -13.28 -12.34 19.26
CA THR A 62 -13.52 -13.76 19.61
C THR A 62 -14.67 -14.36 18.79
N SER A 63 -15.65 -13.55 18.40
CA SER A 63 -16.77 -13.94 17.54
C SER A 63 -16.36 -14.20 16.08
N GLY A 64 -15.48 -13.39 15.51
CA GLY A 64 -15.01 -13.57 14.12
C GLY A 64 -14.13 -14.80 13.94
N ALA A 65 -13.18 -15.01 14.86
CA ALA A 65 -12.34 -16.21 14.85
C ALA A 65 -13.18 -17.48 15.10
N GLY A 66 -14.08 -17.45 16.09
CA GLY A 66 -14.99 -18.56 16.38
C GLY A 66 -15.89 -18.94 15.20
N PHE A 67 -16.42 -17.94 14.49
CA PHE A 67 -17.18 -18.18 13.27
C PHE A 67 -16.34 -18.90 12.21
N ILE A 68 -15.12 -18.45 11.93
CA ILE A 68 -14.27 -19.08 10.91
C ILE A 68 -13.92 -20.53 11.28
N TYR A 69 -13.60 -20.78 12.54
CA TYR A 69 -13.37 -22.15 13.01
C TYR A 69 -14.62 -23.03 12.88
N SER A 70 -15.83 -22.48 13.14
CA SER A 70 -17.09 -23.21 12.97
C SER A 70 -17.38 -23.60 11.52
N GLN A 71 -16.82 -22.88 10.55
CA GLN A 71 -16.94 -23.19 9.12
C GLN A 71 -15.96 -24.28 8.66
N GLY A 72 -15.19 -24.89 9.57
CA GLY A 72 -14.30 -26.01 9.30
C GLY A 72 -12.91 -25.62 8.77
N PHE A 73 -12.53 -24.34 8.86
CA PHE A 73 -11.19 -23.90 8.46
C PHE A 73 -10.14 -24.23 9.53
N SER A 74 -9.01 -24.76 9.08
CA SER A 74 -7.88 -25.06 9.98
C SER A 74 -7.14 -23.80 10.40
N ARG A 75 -6.40 -23.88 11.51
CA ARG A 75 -5.53 -22.78 11.98
C ARG A 75 -4.56 -22.31 10.90
N ASP A 76 -3.97 -23.23 10.16
CA ASP A 76 -3.00 -22.91 9.11
C ASP A 76 -3.65 -22.18 7.93
N GLN A 77 -4.88 -22.57 7.56
CA GLN A 77 -5.64 -21.87 6.52
C GLN A 77 -5.98 -20.44 6.91
N ILE A 78 -6.31 -20.22 8.19
CA ILE A 78 -6.57 -18.87 8.73
C ILE A 78 -5.29 -18.04 8.68
N TRP A 79 -4.19 -18.58 9.19
CA TRP A 79 -2.90 -17.89 9.21
C TRP A 79 -2.44 -17.53 7.79
N TRP A 80 -2.45 -18.49 6.86
CA TRP A 80 -2.06 -18.23 5.46
C TRP A 80 -2.94 -17.19 4.79
N SER A 81 -4.23 -17.15 5.10
CA SER A 81 -5.13 -16.13 4.56
C SER A 81 -4.84 -14.73 5.10
N GLN A 82 -4.45 -14.61 6.38
CA GLN A 82 -4.07 -13.35 7.01
C GLN A 82 -2.74 -12.85 6.44
N ALA A 83 -1.76 -13.75 6.29
CA ALA A 83 -0.49 -13.46 5.64
C ALA A 83 -0.70 -12.97 4.20
N LEU A 84 -1.54 -13.66 3.42
CA LEU A 84 -1.87 -13.25 2.05
C LEU A 84 -2.59 -11.89 2.02
N ALA A 85 -3.54 -11.66 2.93
CA ALA A 85 -4.25 -10.38 3.02
C ALA A 85 -3.32 -9.23 3.39
N LEU A 86 -2.36 -9.46 4.30
CA LEU A 86 -1.31 -8.51 4.65
C LEU A 86 -0.43 -8.17 3.43
N LEU A 87 0.08 -9.18 2.73
CA LEU A 87 0.91 -8.99 1.52
C LEU A 87 0.15 -8.23 0.43
N MET A 88 -1.11 -8.58 0.17
CA MET A 88 -1.93 -7.87 -0.82
C MET A 88 -2.21 -6.43 -0.39
N SER A 89 -2.46 -6.19 0.89
CA SER A 89 -2.70 -4.85 1.43
C SER A 89 -1.46 -3.97 1.35
N ALA A 90 -0.27 -4.52 1.60
CA ALA A 90 1.00 -3.84 1.43
C ALA A 90 1.30 -3.53 -0.04
N ALA A 91 0.95 -4.45 -0.96
CA ALA A 91 1.19 -4.26 -2.39
C ALA A 91 0.30 -3.18 -3.01
N MET A 92 -0.93 -2.98 -2.55
CA MET A 92 -1.88 -1.99 -3.10
C MET A 92 -1.32 -0.55 -3.19
N PRO A 93 -0.85 0.09 -2.10
CA PRO A 93 -0.29 1.43 -2.16
C PRO A 93 0.98 1.49 -3.01
N CYS A 94 1.80 0.44 -3.01
CA CYS A 94 2.98 0.36 -3.88
C CYS A 94 2.57 0.39 -5.35
N VAL A 95 1.63 -0.47 -5.78
CA VAL A 95 1.14 -0.49 -7.15
C VAL A 95 0.52 0.85 -7.55
N ALA A 96 -0.26 1.48 -6.67
CA ALA A 96 -0.81 2.81 -6.93
C ALA A 96 0.29 3.84 -7.19
N PHE A 97 1.34 3.83 -6.35
CA PHE A 97 2.53 4.66 -6.56
C PHE A 97 3.22 4.36 -7.90
N LEU A 98 3.50 3.09 -8.20
CA LEU A 98 4.10 2.66 -9.48
C LEU A 98 3.30 3.20 -10.67
N LEU A 99 1.97 3.16 -10.59
CA LEU A 99 1.10 3.65 -11.65
C LEU A 99 1.21 5.17 -11.79
N THR A 100 1.20 5.94 -10.71
CA THR A 100 1.31 7.41 -10.79
C THR A 100 2.61 7.90 -11.40
N VAL A 101 3.73 7.22 -11.12
CA VAL A 101 5.06 7.57 -11.64
C VAL A 101 5.27 6.96 -13.02
N GLY A 102 5.01 5.66 -13.18
CA GLY A 102 5.28 4.90 -14.39
C GLY A 102 4.40 5.27 -15.59
N THR A 103 3.18 5.78 -15.36
CA THR A 103 2.33 6.31 -16.45
C THR A 103 2.68 7.74 -16.85
N GLY A 104 3.57 8.42 -16.12
CA GLY A 104 3.87 9.84 -16.35
C GLY A 104 2.78 10.80 -15.87
N LEU A 105 1.72 10.30 -15.20
CA LEU A 105 0.63 11.13 -14.67
C LEU A 105 1.15 12.23 -13.73
N ARG A 106 2.12 11.90 -12.87
CA ARG A 106 2.83 12.86 -12.01
C ARG A 106 3.46 13.98 -12.85
N GLY A 107 4.18 13.64 -13.91
CA GLY A 107 4.81 14.61 -14.79
C GLY A 107 3.82 15.56 -15.47
N ILE A 108 2.69 15.04 -15.96
CA ILE A 108 1.64 15.86 -16.60
C ILE A 108 1.06 16.86 -15.60
N ILE A 109 0.68 16.38 -14.41
CA ILE A 109 0.08 17.22 -13.37
C ILE A 109 1.09 18.27 -12.90
N GLN A 110 2.33 17.88 -12.63
CA GLN A 110 3.36 18.80 -12.15
C GLN A 110 3.80 19.83 -13.20
N GLY A 111 3.76 19.47 -14.48
CA GLY A 111 3.93 20.42 -15.58
C GLY A 111 2.83 21.48 -15.60
N ALA A 112 1.57 21.10 -15.32
CA ALA A 112 0.45 22.04 -15.21
C ALA A 112 0.56 22.98 -13.98
N PHE A 113 1.26 22.55 -12.93
CA PHE A 113 1.54 23.35 -11.73
C PHE A 113 2.87 24.13 -11.80
N GLU A 114 3.51 24.20 -12.98
CA GLU A 114 4.78 24.92 -13.21
C GLU A 114 5.89 24.50 -12.22
N ASN A 115 5.95 23.19 -11.87
CA ASN A 115 6.93 22.70 -10.91
C ASN A 115 8.37 22.95 -11.43
N PRO A 116 9.23 23.68 -10.68
CA PRO A 116 10.59 24.01 -11.10
C PRO A 116 11.52 22.79 -11.27
N TRP A 117 11.13 21.63 -10.75
CA TRP A 117 11.89 20.38 -10.87
C TRP A 117 11.55 19.58 -12.15
N PHE A 118 10.62 20.06 -12.97
CA PHE A 118 10.30 19.46 -14.26
C PHE A 118 11.40 19.79 -15.30
N PRO A 119 11.97 18.82 -16.06
CA PRO A 119 11.51 17.46 -16.35
C PRO A 119 12.36 16.34 -15.67
N LEU A 120 13.10 16.62 -14.59
CA LEU A 120 13.92 15.61 -13.89
C LEU A 120 13.07 14.47 -13.28
N LEU A 121 11.79 14.75 -13.09
CA LEU A 121 10.73 13.91 -12.54
C LEU A 121 10.20 12.94 -13.61
N GLY A 122 10.78 11.75 -13.68
CA GLY A 122 10.32 10.67 -14.57
C GLY A 122 11.40 9.65 -14.93
N SER A 123 12.56 10.10 -15.43
CA SER A 123 13.65 9.20 -15.83
C SER A 123 14.53 8.76 -14.65
N SER A 124 14.75 9.65 -13.68
CA SER A 124 15.50 9.35 -12.45
C SER A 124 14.67 8.52 -11.45
N GLU A 125 13.39 8.82 -11.30
CA GLU A 125 12.47 8.15 -10.37
C GLU A 125 12.14 6.70 -10.79
N LEU A 126 12.21 6.37 -12.09
CA LEU A 126 12.12 5.00 -12.61
C LEU A 126 13.23 4.06 -12.11
N SER A 127 14.41 4.61 -11.75
CA SER A 127 15.52 3.83 -11.20
C SER A 127 15.35 3.56 -9.70
N GLU A 128 14.80 4.53 -8.96
CA GLU A 128 14.45 4.44 -7.52
C GLU A 128 13.29 3.46 -7.27
N LEU A 129 12.38 3.33 -8.25
CA LEU A 129 11.24 2.42 -8.25
C LEU A 129 11.60 0.95 -7.97
N LYS A 130 12.83 0.51 -8.29
CA LYS A 130 13.30 -0.86 -8.04
C LYS A 130 13.52 -1.14 -6.55
N TRP A 131 13.90 -0.15 -5.76
CA TRP A 131 14.23 -0.32 -4.34
C TRP A 131 12.99 -0.37 -3.45
N MET A 132 11.91 0.32 -3.83
CA MET A 132 10.61 0.25 -3.13
C MET A 132 10.01 -1.16 -3.10
N LEU A 133 10.18 -1.93 -4.19
CA LEU A 133 9.65 -3.30 -4.28
C LEU A 133 10.46 -4.31 -3.47
N LEU A 134 11.73 -4.00 -3.15
CA LEU A 134 12.64 -4.86 -2.41
C LEU A 134 12.69 -4.57 -0.91
N ALA A 135 12.12 -3.45 -0.47
CA ALA A 135 12.15 -2.99 0.92
C ALA A 135 10.96 -3.47 1.78
N TYR A 136 9.96 -4.09 1.15
CA TYR A 136 8.87 -4.82 1.81
C TYR A 136 9.20 -6.31 1.92
#